data_AF-A0AAU3UZK6-F1
#
_entry.id   AF-A0AAU3UZK6-F1
#
_cell.length_a   1.000
_cell.length_b   1.000
_cell.length_c   1.000
_cell.angle_alpha   90.00
_cell.angle_beta   90.00
_cell.angle_gamma   90.00
#
_symmetry.space_group_name_H-M   'P 1'
#
loop_
_entity.id
_entity.type
_entity.pdbx_description
1 polymer ?
#
loop_
_entity_poly.entity_id
_entity_poly.type
_entity_poly.pdbx_seq_one_letter_code
_entity_poly.pdbx_strand_id
1 'polypeptide(L)' 'MVSVGDRVRLGTNGVSEFEVLELVDEKTALVQTVEDAPGRYPFPTLIRFIVPAADPV' A
#
# COMPACT_ATOMS: atom_id res chain seq x y z
N MET A 1 -3.97 -3.46 11.52
CA MET A 1 -4.82 -4.27 10.62
C MET A 1 -4.99 -3.44 9.37
N VAL A 2 -4.73 -4.01 8.19
CA VAL A 2 -4.79 -3.27 6.91
C VAL A 2 -6.25 -3.20 6.45
N SER A 3 -6.67 -2.02 6.01
CA SER A 3 -8.01 -1.74 5.51
C SER A 3 -7.94 -1.04 4.14
N VAL A 4 -9.02 -1.11 3.37
CA VAL A 4 -9.16 -0.33 2.13
C VAL A 4 -9.14 1.17 2.47
N GLY A 5 -8.40 1.95 1.68
CA GLY A 5 -8.14 3.38 1.90
C GLY A 5 -6.93 3.67 2.79
N ASP A 6 -6.31 2.66 3.42
CA ASP A 6 -5.10 2.88 4.20
C ASP A 6 -3.95 3.34 3.32
N ARG A 7 -3.21 4.34 3.81
CA ARG A 7 -1.88 4.69 3.26
C ARG A 7 -0.81 3.86 3.92
N VAL A 8 -0.01 3.21 3.09
CA VAL A 8 0.93 2.18 3.51
C VAL A 8 2.25 2.27 2.76
N ARG A 9 3.28 1.62 3.28
CA ARG A 9 4.56 1.40 2.63
C ARG A 9 4.82 -0.10 2.52
N LEU A 10 5.69 -0.47 1.58
CA LEU A 10 6.10 -1.86 1.38
C LEU A 10 7.46 -2.09 2.06
N GLY A 11 7.44 -2.87 3.15
CA GLY A 11 8.59 -3.13 4.02
C GLY A 11 8.93 -1.96 4.94
N THR A 12 9.68 -2.26 6.01
CA THR A 12 10.08 -1.25 7.03
C THR A 12 10.99 -0.16 6.48
N ASN A 13 11.72 -0.44 5.40
CA ASN A 13 12.62 0.51 4.73
C ASN A 13 12.01 1.11 3.45
N GLY A 14 10.75 0.80 3.14
CA GLY A 14 10.06 1.37 1.99
C GLY A 14 9.90 2.88 2.17
N VAL A 15 10.23 3.65 1.13
CA VAL A 15 10.05 5.12 1.11
C VAL A 15 8.84 5.55 0.28
N SER A 16 8.40 4.70 -0.65
CA SER A 16 7.22 4.95 -1.47
C SER A 16 5.96 4.63 -0.68
N GLU A 17 4.96 5.51 -0.83
CA GLU A 17 3.64 5.35 -0.24
C GLU A 17 2.65 4.83 -1.27
N PHE A 18 1.74 4.00 -0.79
CA PHE A 18 0.70 3.34 -1.56
C PHE A 18 -0.63 3.44 -0.83
N GLU A 19 -1.72 3.47 -1.59
CA GLU A 19 -3.08 3.33 -1.08
C GLU A 19 -3.55 1.90 -1.31
N VAL A 20 -4.21 1.33 -0.30
CA VAL A 20 -4.87 0.03 -0.41
C VAL A 20 -6.20 0.21 -1.11
N LEU A 21 -6.33 -0.33 -2.32
CA LEU A 21 -7.57 -0.25 -3.10
C LEU A 21 -8.54 -1.40 -2.79
N GLU A 22 -8.01 -2.59 -2.54
CA GLU A 22 -8.82 -3.80 -2.33
C GLU A 22 -8.06 -4.82 -1.47
N LEU A 23 -8.79 -5.58 -0.66
CA LEU A 23 -8.29 -6.82 -0.04
C LEU A 23 -8.76 -7.99 -0.91
N VAL A 24 -7.84 -8.55 -1.71
CA VAL A 24 -8.15 -9.65 -2.65
C VAL A 24 -8.49 -10.93 -1.88
N ASP A 25 -7.76 -11.17 -0.79
CA ASP A 25 -7.97 -12.28 0.14
C ASP A 25 -7.38 -11.93 1.52
N GLU A 26 -7.33 -12.90 2.44
CA GLU A 26 -6.81 -12.69 3.81
C GLU A 26 -5.30 -12.36 3.88
N LYS A 27 -4.56 -12.53 2.79
CA LYS A 27 -3.10 -12.39 2.71
C LYS A 27 -2.63 -11.41 1.65
N THR A 28 -3.49 -11.03 0.72
CA THR A 28 -3.15 -10.25 -0.46
C THR A 28 -4.00 -8.98 -0.54
N ALA A 29 -3.35 -7.85 -0.81
CA ALA A 29 -4.00 -6.58 -1.06
C ALA A 29 -3.59 -6.02 -2.42
N LEU A 30 -4.51 -5.37 -3.12
CA LEU A 30 -4.22 -4.59 -4.32
C LEU A 30 -3.88 -3.17 -3.89
N VAL A 31 -2.69 -2.71 -4.23
CA VAL A 31 -2.21 -1.38 -3.86
C VAL A 31 -1.85 -0.56 -5.09
N GLN A 32 -1.92 0.75 -4.96
CA GLN A 32 -1.54 1.70 -5.99
C GLN A 32 -0.65 2.77 -5.35
N THR A 33 0.39 3.27 -6.01
CA THR A 33 1.22 4.36 -5.42
C THR A 33 0.33 5.58 -5.10
N VAL A 34 0.79 6.55 -4.28
CA VAL A 34 0.10 7.86 -4.02
C VAL A 34 0.67 9.12 -4.73
N GLU A 35 1.96 9.12 -5.12
CA GLU A 35 2.59 10.03 -6.12
C GLU A 35 1.95 10.15 -7.54
N ASP A 36 1.31 11.27 -7.85
CA ASP A 36 0.71 11.52 -9.18
C ASP A 36 1.74 11.45 -10.32
N ALA A 37 1.78 10.30 -11.02
CA ALA A 37 2.75 9.97 -12.06
C ALA A 37 2.08 9.17 -13.19
N PRO A 38 2.48 9.38 -14.46
CA PRO A 38 1.95 8.60 -15.58
C PRO A 38 2.31 7.11 -15.42
N GLY A 39 1.33 6.22 -15.67
CA GLY A 39 1.57 4.77 -15.61
C GLY A 39 1.40 4.13 -14.22
N ARG A 40 0.63 4.78 -13.35
CA ARG A 40 0.27 4.24 -12.05
C ARG A 40 -0.77 3.12 -12.18
N TYR A 41 -0.30 1.89 -12.31
CA TYR A 41 -1.14 0.70 -12.32
C TYR A 41 -1.20 0.05 -10.93
N PRO A 42 -2.40 -0.31 -10.44
CA PRO A 42 -2.53 -1.13 -9.25
C PRO A 42 -1.80 -2.47 -9.40
N PHE A 43 -1.19 -2.95 -8.33
CA PHE A 43 -0.52 -4.25 -8.30
C PHE A 43 -0.76 -4.97 -6.97
N PRO A 44 -0.81 -6.31 -6.99
CA PRO A 44 -1.01 -7.09 -5.78
C PRO A 44 0.26 -7.19 -4.93
N THR A 45 0.10 -7.19 -3.61
CA THR A 45 1.19 -7.41 -2.65
C THR A 45 0.70 -8.21 -1.44
N LEU A 46 1.63 -8.82 -0.70
CA LEU A 46 1.28 -9.55 0.52
C LEU A 46 1.12 -8.61 1.70
N ILE A 47 0.01 -8.75 2.43
CA ILE A 47 -0.33 -7.96 3.62
C ILE A 47 0.79 -8.00 4.67
N ARG A 48 1.51 -9.12 4.79
CA ARG A 48 2.64 -9.26 5.73
C ARG A 48 3.81 -8.30 5.46
N PHE A 49 3.89 -7.72 4.26
CA PHE A 49 4.91 -6.75 3.87
C PHE A 49 4.40 -5.31 3.95
N ILE A 50 3.13 -5.11 4.26
CA ILE A 50 2.51 -3.79 4.38
C ILE A 50 2.82 -3.24 5.78
N VAL A 51 3.33 -2.02 5.83
CA VAL A 51 3.48 -1.25 7.07
C VAL A 51 2.72 0.08 6.94
N PRO A 52 2.14 0.63 8.01
CA PRO A 52 1.49 1.93 7.95
C PRO A 52 2.46 3.01 7.44
N ALA A 53 1.99 3.89 6.55
CA ALA A 53 2.70 5.13 6.29
C ALA A 53 2.60 5.96 7.57
N ALA A 54 3.72 6.21 8.25
CA ALA A 54 3.71 7.07 9.44
C ALA A 54 3.17 8.45 9.06
N ASP A 55 2.36 9.05 9.94
CA ASP A 55 1.91 10.43 9.77
C ASP A 55 3.14 11.35 9.62
N PRO A 56 3.10 12.35 8.71
CA PRO A 56 4.12 13.38 8.69
C PRO A 56 4.11 14.08 10.06
N VAL A 57 5.27 14.06 10.73
CA VAL A 57 5.52 14.75 12.00
C VAL A 57 5.41 16.27 11.82
#